data_AF-A0A2D8ME70-F1
#
_entry.id   AF-A0A2D8ME70-F1
#
_cell.length_a   1.000
_cell.length_b   1.000
_cell.length_c   1.000
_cell.angle_alpha   90.00
_cell.angle_beta   90.00
_cell.angle_gamma   90.00
#
_symmetry.space_group_name_H-M   'P 1'
#
loop_
_entity.id
_entity.type
_entity.pdbx_description
1 polymer ?
#
loop_
_entity_poly.entity_id
_entity_poly.type
_entity_poly.pdbx_seq_one_letter_code
_entity_poly.pdbx_strand_id
1 'polypeptide(L)' 'QQSFYGHSFISDEWGDLIEEFGGSESGSLIAKLDLDRAAKHRAGMGFFRDRRPQLYGRIAEDI' A
#
# COMPACT_ATOMS: atom_id res chain seq x y z
N GLN A 1 5.59 16.93 24.88
CA GLN A 1 5.21 15.53 25.17
C GLN A 1 5.12 14.80 23.84
N GLN A 2 5.68 13.59 23.74
CA GLN A 2 5.60 12.77 22.51
C GLN A 2 4.28 11.99 22.53
N SER A 3 3.57 11.95 21.40
CA SER A 3 2.34 11.16 21.22
C SER A 3 2.52 10.18 20.07
N PHE A 4 2.08 8.94 20.25
CA PHE A 4 1.87 8.02 19.14
C PHE A 4 0.55 8.37 18.43
N TYR A 5 0.53 8.25 17.11
CA TYR A 5 -0.61 8.70 16.29
C TYR A 5 -1.57 7.57 15.90
N GLY A 6 -1.29 6.30 16.24
CA GLY A 6 -2.17 5.19 15.87
C GLY A 6 -2.33 5.08 14.35
N HIS A 7 -3.57 4.99 13.85
CA HIS A 7 -3.88 4.93 12.43
C HIS A 7 -3.29 3.73 11.68
N SER A 8 -3.20 2.58 12.35
CA SER A 8 -2.94 1.32 11.66
C SER A 8 -4.08 1.03 10.69
N PHE A 9 -3.78 0.52 9.50
CA PHE A 9 -4.77 0.16 8.51
C PHE A 9 -4.29 -1.01 7.64
N ILE A 10 -5.23 -1.66 6.95
CA ILE A 10 -5.00 -2.65 5.91
C ILE A 10 -5.72 -2.17 4.66
N SER A 11 -5.02 -2.04 3.53
CA SER A 11 -5.61 -1.71 2.24
C SER A 11 -5.58 -2.87 1.26
N ASP A 12 -6.42 -2.83 0.23
CA ASP A 12 -6.34 -3.75 -0.90
C ASP A 12 -5.45 -3.23 -2.05
N GLU A 13 -5.46 -3.92 -3.18
CA GLU A 13 -4.66 -3.58 -4.37
C GLU A 13 -5.06 -2.29 -5.08
N TRP A 14 -6.23 -1.73 -4.79
CA TRP A 14 -6.71 -0.45 -5.32
C TRP A 14 -6.41 0.73 -4.39
N GLY A 15 -5.96 0.43 -3.17
CA GLY A 15 -5.75 1.42 -2.11
C GLY A 15 -6.99 1.66 -1.26
N ASP A 16 -8.04 0.85 -1.40
CA ASP A 16 -9.22 0.94 -0.54
C ASP A 16 -8.87 0.46 0.87
N LEU A 17 -9.30 1.20 1.90
CA LEU A 17 -9.11 0.83 3.30
C LEU A 17 -10.10 -0.29 3.67
N ILE A 18 -9.58 -1.49 3.94
CA ILE A 18 -10.36 -2.67 4.28
C ILE A 18 -10.61 -2.76 5.78
N GLU A 19 -9.60 -2.40 6.58
CA GLU A 19 -9.66 -2.33 8.03
C GLU A 19 -8.80 -1.16 8.50
N GLU A 20 -9.24 -0.41 9.51
CA GLU A 20 -8.48 0.72 10.05
C GLU A 20 -8.77 0.96 11.53
N PHE A 21 -7.81 1.58 12.20
CA PHE A 21 -7.96 2.16 13.53
C PHE A 21 -7.85 3.68 13.49
N GLY A 22 -8.51 4.35 14.42
CA GLY A 22 -8.23 5.72 14.81
C GLY A 22 -6.94 5.87 15.63
N GLY A 23 -6.65 7.11 16.04
CA GLY A 23 -5.37 7.43 16.69
C GLY A 23 -5.21 6.94 18.14
N SER A 24 -6.31 6.55 18.79
CA SER A 24 -6.32 6.11 20.19
C SER A 24 -6.81 4.68 20.41
N GLU A 25 -7.02 3.93 19.32
CA GLU A 25 -7.58 2.58 19.41
C GLU A 25 -6.49 1.54 19.71
N SER A 26 -6.89 0.49 20.42
CA SER A 26 -6.02 -0.62 20.80
C SER A 26 -6.67 -1.93 20.39
N GLY A 27 -5.92 -2.78 19.70
CA GLY A 27 -6.41 -4.07 19.23
C GLY A 27 -5.56 -4.64 18.11
N SER A 28 -6.15 -5.52 17.31
CA SER A 28 -5.51 -6.12 16.14
C SER A 28 -6.47 -6.09 14.96
N LEU A 29 -6.03 -5.52 13.84
CA LEU A 29 -6.77 -5.56 12.59
C LEU A 29 -6.53 -6.91 11.89
N ILE A 30 -7.60 -7.53 11.39
CA ILE A 30 -7.53 -8.82 10.70
C ILE A 30 -8.36 -8.70 9.43
N ALA A 31 -7.71 -8.84 8.26
CA ALA A 31 -8.39 -8.85 6.97
C ALA A 31 -7.91 -10.04 6.13
N LYS A 32 -8.80 -10.58 5.29
CA LYS A 32 -8.46 -11.58 4.27
C LYS A 32 -8.28 -10.88 2.92
N LEU A 33 -7.12 -11.05 2.31
CA LEU A 33 -6.83 -10.55 0.98
C LEU A 33 -6.88 -11.69 -0.05
N ASP A 34 -7.57 -11.46 -1.17
CA ASP A 34 -7.58 -12.37 -2.31
C ASP A 34 -6.43 -12.03 -3.27
N LEU A 35 -5.34 -12.78 -3.14
CA LEU A 35 -4.13 -12.54 -3.92
C LEU A 35 -4.29 -12.93 -5.39
N ASP A 36 -5.17 -13.88 -5.71
CA ASP A 36 -5.43 -14.29 -7.10
C ASP A 36 -6.21 -13.20 -7.83
N ARG A 37 -7.17 -12.56 -7.14
CA ARG A 37 -7.87 -11.38 -7.64
C ARG A 37 -6.90 -10.21 -7.86
N ALA A 38 -6.08 -9.91 -6.85
CA ALA A 38 -5.09 -8.83 -6.93
C ALA A 38 -4.09 -9.04 -8.09
N ALA A 39 -3.66 -10.29 -8.33
CA ALA A 39 -2.78 -10.62 -9.44
C ALA A 39 -3.43 -10.35 -10.81
N LYS A 40 -4.72 -10.68 -10.97
CA LYS A 40 -5.49 -10.37 -12.20
C LYS A 40 -5.59 -8.86 -12.43
N HIS A 41 -5.92 -8.09 -11.40
CA HIS A 41 -5.99 -6.64 -11.49
C HIS A 41 -4.63 -6.01 -11.84
N ARG A 42 -3.57 -6.44 -11.17
CA ARG A 42 -2.19 -5.97 -11.42
C ARG A 42 -1.75 -6.16 -12.87
N ALA A 43 -2.15 -7.27 -13.51
CA ALA A 43 -1.84 -7.53 -14.92
C ALA A 43 -2.51 -6.52 -15.88
N GLY A 44 -3.65 -5.94 -15.49
CA GLY A 44 -4.40 -4.97 -16.30
C GLY A 44 -3.93 -3.51 -16.18
N MET A 45 -3.24 -3.14 -15.10
CA MET A 45 -2.92 -1.73 -14.80
C MET A 45 -1.78 -1.13 -15.64
N GLY A 46 -0.98 -1.94 -16.34
CA GLY A 46 0.08 -1.46 -17.23
C GLY A 46 1.34 -0.92 -16.54
N PHE A 47 1.31 -0.63 -15.22
CA PHE A 47 2.47 -0.09 -14.49
C PHE A 47 3.76 -0.89 -14.71
N PHE A 48 3.73 -2.21 -14.59
CA PHE A 48 4.93 -3.03 -14.78
C PHE A 48 5.42 -3.05 -16.23
N ARG A 49 4.51 -2.95 -17.20
CA ARG A 49 4.82 -2.93 -18.64
C ARG A 49 5.40 -1.57 -19.07
N ASP A 50 4.84 -0.49 -18.53
CA ASP A 50 5.05 0.86 -19.06
C ASP A 50 6.13 1.65 -18.29
N ARG A 51 6.66 1.09 -17.19
CA ARG A 51 7.79 1.67 -16.46
C ARG A 51 9.02 1.85 -17.36
N ARG A 52 9.74 2.94 -17.14
CA ARG A 52 11.01 3.28 -17.82
C ARG A 52 12.12 3.50 -16.77
N PRO A 53 12.64 2.43 -16.14
CA PRO A 53 13.59 2.55 -15.01
C PRO A 53 14.82 3.41 -15.31
N GLN A 54 15.28 3.41 -16.55
CA GLN A 54 16.41 4.24 -17.01
C GLN A 54 16.20 5.75 -16.86
N LEU A 55 14.95 6.20 -16.67
CA LEU A 55 14.62 7.62 -16.46
C LEU A 55 14.50 7.99 -14.98
N TYR A 56 14.60 7.03 -14.06
CA TYR A 56 14.33 7.25 -12.63
C TYR A 56 15.59 7.52 -11.80
N GLY A 57 16.73 7.82 -12.42
CA GLY A 57 18.01 8.03 -11.73
C GLY A 57 17.90 8.98 -10.54
N ARG A 58 17.24 10.13 -10.69
CA ARG A 58 17.03 11.12 -9.60
C ARG A 58 16.28 10.59 -8.37
N ILE A 59 15.51 9.51 -8.50
CA ILE A 59 14.76 8.89 -7.39
C ILE A 59 15.57 7.76 -6.77
N ALA A 60 16.47 7.13 -7.54
CA ALA A 60 17.18 5.92 -7.16
C ALA A 60 18.65 6.15 -6.76
N GLU A 61 19.18 7.35 -6.97
CA GLU A 61 20.55 7.73 -6.67
C GLU A 61 20.54 8.91 -5.69
N ASP A 62 21.33 8.82 -4.62
CA ASP A 62 21.67 9.98 -3.79
C ASP A 62 22.59 10.89 -4.61
N ILE A 63 22.26 12.19 -4.63
CA ILE A 63 23.06 13.25 -5.27
C ILE A 63 24.03 13.83 -4.25
#